data_AF-A0AB38AID0-F1
#
_entry.id   AF-A0AB38AID0-F1
#
_cell.length_a   1.000
_cell.length_b   1.000
_cell.length_c   1.000
_cell.angle_alpha   90.00
_cell.angle_beta   90.00
_cell.angle_gamma   90.00
#
_symmetry.space_group_name_H-M   'P 1'
#
loop_
_entity.id
_entity.type
_entity.pdbx_description
1 polymer ?
#
loop_
_entity_poly.entity_id
_entity_poly.type
_entity_poly.pdbx_seq_one_letter_code
_entity_poly.pdbx_strand_id
1 'polypeptide(L)'
;MSEGTAPAAGEAAVVADEAARERLSYLRGSIDNLDAALVHLLAERFKCTQQVGELKARHSLPPADPAREAAQIERLRRLAEDAKLDPAFAEKFLNFIIGEVVRHHRAIADRTQEGTGEPAEPAAG
;
A
#
# COMPACT_ATOMS: atom_id res chain seq x y z
N MET A 1 31.51 55.48 0.36
CA MET A 1 31.42 54.51 -0.74
C MET A 1 31.78 53.16 -0.14
N SER A 2 30.79 52.37 0.29
CA SER A 2 31.04 51.05 0.86
C SER A 2 31.15 50.05 -0.28
N GLU A 3 32.36 49.51 -0.49
CA GLU A 3 32.61 48.46 -1.48
C GLU A 3 31.97 47.16 -1.02
N GLY A 4 30.98 46.69 -1.78
CA GLY A 4 30.47 45.33 -1.66
C GLY A 4 31.47 44.37 -2.30
N THR A 5 32.31 43.74 -1.49
CA THR A 5 33.12 42.60 -1.93
C THR A 5 32.17 41.46 -2.34
N ALA A 6 32.15 41.15 -3.64
CA ALA A 6 31.44 39.98 -4.14
C ALA A 6 32.06 38.69 -3.54
N PRO A 7 31.25 37.70 -3.15
CA PRO A 7 31.77 36.48 -2.55
C PRO A 7 32.70 35.76 -3.52
N ALA A 8 33.83 35.27 -3.01
CA ALA A 8 34.77 34.49 -3.81
C ALA A 8 34.07 33.22 -4.33
N ALA A 9 34.38 32.79 -5.56
CA ALA A 9 33.69 31.69 -6.24
C ALA A 9 33.64 30.37 -5.43
N GLY A 10 34.63 30.11 -4.57
CA GLY A 10 34.62 28.95 -3.67
C GLY A 10 33.59 29.05 -2.53
N GLU A 11 33.32 30.25 -2.03
CA GLU A 11 32.35 30.51 -0.96
C GLU A 11 30.92 30.39 -1.51
N ALA A 12 30.68 30.89 -2.73
CA ALA A 12 29.40 30.73 -3.43
C ALA A 12 29.07 29.26 -3.74
N ALA A 13 30.07 28.45 -4.09
CA ALA A 13 29.88 27.02 -4.34
C ALA A 13 29.56 26.22 -3.07
N VAL A 14 30.19 26.56 -1.94
CA VAL A 14 29.90 25.95 -0.63
C VAL A 14 28.50 26.32 -0.14
N VAL A 15 28.08 27.57 -0.31
CA VAL A 15 26.72 28.02 0.02
C VAL A 15 25.66 27.33 -0.86
N ALA A 16 25.95 27.10 -2.14
CA ALA A 16 25.05 26.36 -3.03
C ALA A 16 24.91 24.88 -2.62
N ASP A 17 25.99 24.24 -2.18
CA ASP A 17 25.97 22.86 -1.68
C ASP A 17 25.19 22.76 -0.35
N GLU A 18 25.35 23.74 0.55
CA GLU A 18 24.60 23.77 1.81
C GLU A 18 23.09 24.01 1.59
N ALA A 19 22.72 24.97 0.74
CA ALA A 19 21.32 25.21 0.38
C ALA A 19 20.69 23.97 -0.30
N ALA A 20 21.46 23.23 -1.11
CA ALA A 20 21.00 21.98 -1.70
C ALA A 20 20.77 20.89 -0.64
N ARG A 21 21.65 20.77 0.36
CA ARG A 21 21.50 19.82 1.47
C ARG A 21 20.29 20.13 2.34
N GLU A 22 20.07 21.40 2.68
CA GLU A 22 18.88 21.83 3.43
C GLU A 22 17.60 21.50 2.65
N ARG A 23 17.56 21.80 1.35
CA ARG A 23 16.41 21.48 0.51
C ARG A 23 16.17 19.98 0.41
N LEU A 24 17.23 19.19 0.28
CA LEU A 24 17.14 17.72 0.26
C LEU A 24 16.59 17.18 1.58
N SER A 25 17.05 17.70 2.72
CA SER A 25 16.56 17.33 4.05
C SER A 25 15.06 17.61 4.19
N TYR A 26 14.62 18.81 3.78
CA TYR A 26 13.20 19.17 3.78
C TYR A 26 12.34 18.23 2.91
N LEU A 27 12.81 17.91 1.70
CA LEU A 27 12.09 17.01 0.79
C LEU A 27 12.01 15.60 1.36
N ARG A 28 13.08 15.09 1.99
CA ARG A 28 13.07 13.78 2.66
C ARG A 28 12.10 13.75 3.84
N GLY A 29 12.05 14.78 4.67
CA GLY A 29 11.04 14.87 5.72
C GLY A 29 9.60 14.86 5.17
N SER A 30 9.38 15.41 3.98
CA SER A 30 8.07 15.33 3.31
C SER A 30 7.77 13.91 2.81
N ILE A 31 8.77 13.19 2.29
CA ILE A 31 8.65 11.78 1.88
C ILE A 31 8.33 10.91 3.11
N ASP A 32 9.06 11.07 4.22
CA ASP A 32 8.83 10.29 5.44
C ASP A 32 7.38 10.44 5.96
N ASN A 33 6.83 11.66 5.89
CA ASN A 33 5.43 11.91 6.26
C ASN A 33 4.44 11.22 5.31
N LEU A 34 4.71 11.21 4.00
CA LEU A 34 3.89 10.51 3.02
C LEU A 34 3.96 8.99 3.22
N ASP A 35 5.13 8.45 3.51
CA ASP A 35 5.33 7.03 3.78
C ASP A 35 4.57 6.58 5.02
N ALA A 36 4.59 7.39 6.10
CA ALA A 36 3.77 7.13 7.29
C ALA A 36 2.27 7.10 6.95
N ALA A 37 1.79 8.05 6.15
CA ALA A 37 0.39 8.08 5.72
C ALA A 37 0.04 6.86 4.84
N LEU A 38 0.92 6.45 3.93
CA LEU A 38 0.75 5.25 3.10
C LEU A 38 0.62 3.99 3.95
N VAL A 39 1.47 3.82 4.97
CA VAL A 39 1.40 2.68 5.90
C VAL A 39 0.07 2.65 6.64
N HIS A 40 -0.39 3.78 7.17
CA HIS A 40 -1.67 3.86 7.87
C HIS A 40 -2.85 3.55 6.95
N LEU A 41 -2.86 4.08 5.72
CA LEU A 41 -3.91 3.79 4.74
C LEU A 41 -3.93 2.31 4.34
N LEU A 42 -2.76 1.69 4.17
CA LEU A 42 -2.65 0.26 3.91
C LEU A 42 -3.18 -0.55 5.09
N ALA A 43 -2.84 -0.20 6.33
CA ALA A 43 -3.34 -0.88 7.51
C ALA A 43 -4.87 -0.88 7.57
N GLU A 44 -5.51 0.27 7.34
CA GLU A 44 -6.98 0.35 7.27
C GLU A 44 -7.55 -0.45 6.10
N ARG A 45 -6.93 -0.39 4.92
CA ARG A 45 -7.33 -1.23 3.78
C ARG A 45 -7.26 -2.72 4.11
N PHE A 46 -6.21 -3.16 4.81
CA PHE A 46 -6.04 -4.56 5.18
C PHE A 46 -7.08 -5.02 6.20
N LYS A 47 -7.47 -4.18 7.17
CA LYS A 47 -8.58 -4.46 8.09
C LYS A 47 -9.89 -4.72 7.33
N CYS A 48 -10.22 -3.86 6.37
CA CYS A 48 -11.41 -4.06 5.53
C CYS A 48 -11.33 -5.38 4.75
N THR A 49 -10.17 -5.70 4.16
CA THR A 49 -10.02 -6.97 3.42
C THR A 49 -10.06 -8.19 4.32
N GLN A 50 -9.59 -8.10 5.57
CA GLN A 50 -9.73 -9.18 6.54
C GLN A 50 -11.22 -9.48 6.81
N GLN A 51 -12.04 -8.45 7.04
CA GLN A 51 -13.48 -8.61 7.21
C GLN A 51 -14.15 -9.21 5.96
N VAL A 52 -13.72 -8.80 4.76
CA VAL A 52 -14.17 -9.42 3.51
C VAL A 52 -13.78 -10.91 3.46
N GLY A 53 -12.56 -11.26 3.87
CA GLY A 53 -12.10 -12.65 3.95
C GLY A 53 -12.92 -13.50 4.92
N GLU A 54 -13.21 -12.98 6.11
CA GLU A 54 -14.06 -13.63 7.12
C GLU A 54 -15.50 -13.80 6.63
N LEU A 55 -16.05 -12.80 5.93
CA LEU A 55 -17.36 -12.90 5.30
C LEU A 55 -17.36 -13.98 4.21
N LYS A 56 -16.34 -13.97 3.33
CA LYS A 56 -16.21 -14.96 2.26
C LYS A 56 -16.11 -16.38 2.83
N ALA A 57 -15.28 -16.59 3.84
CA ALA A 57 -15.10 -17.90 4.49
C ALA A 57 -16.39 -18.42 5.11
N ARG A 58 -17.13 -17.58 5.86
CA ARG A 58 -18.41 -17.97 6.48
C ARG A 58 -19.50 -18.37 5.47
N HIS A 59 -19.43 -17.86 4.25
CA HIS A 59 -20.41 -18.13 3.20
C HIS A 59 -19.86 -19.05 2.09
N SER A 60 -18.72 -19.71 2.32
CA SER A 60 -18.07 -20.61 1.34
C SER A 60 -17.81 -19.95 -0.02
N LEU A 61 -17.56 -18.63 -0.02
CA LEU A 61 -17.21 -17.88 -1.22
C LEU A 61 -15.71 -18.00 -1.52
N PRO A 62 -15.31 -17.98 -2.81
CA PRO A 62 -13.91 -18.13 -3.17
C PRO A 62 -13.06 -16.95 -2.67
N PRO A 63 -11.83 -17.22 -2.20
CA PRO A 63 -10.94 -16.18 -1.69
C PRO A 63 -10.55 -15.16 -2.77
N ALA A 64 -10.31 -15.63 -3.99
CA ALA A 64 -10.06 -14.82 -5.18
C ALA A 64 -11.34 -14.53 -5.96
N ASP A 65 -11.38 -13.38 -6.65
CA ASP A 65 -12.49 -12.97 -7.52
C ASP A 65 -11.92 -12.25 -8.74
N PRO A 66 -11.61 -12.99 -9.83
CA PRO A 66 -10.94 -12.43 -11.00
C PRO A 66 -11.69 -11.26 -11.64
N ALA A 67 -13.03 -11.28 -11.63
CA ALA A 67 -13.83 -10.20 -12.18
C ALA A 67 -13.70 -8.93 -11.33
N ARG A 68 -13.75 -9.07 -10.00
CA ARG A 68 -13.53 -7.95 -9.09
C ARG A 68 -12.11 -7.40 -9.17
N GLU A 69 -11.11 -8.27 -9.31
CA GLU A 69 -9.69 -7.90 -9.44
C GLU A 69 -9.44 -7.10 -10.73
N ALA A 70 -9.95 -7.57 -11.87
CA ALA A 70 -9.86 -6.85 -13.15
C ALA A 70 -10.50 -5.46 -13.07
N ALA A 71 -11.67 -5.33 -12.45
CA ALA A 71 -12.33 -4.04 -12.25
C ALA A 71 -11.54 -3.09 -11.33
N GLN A 72 -10.81 -3.62 -10.33
CA GLN A 72 -9.94 -2.80 -9.49
C GLN A 72 -8.74 -2.27 -10.27
N ILE A 73 -8.11 -3.11 -11.09
CA ILE A 73 -6.98 -2.74 -11.94
C ILE A 73 -7.38 -1.61 -12.89
N GLU A 74 -8.47 -1.79 -13.64
CA GLU A 74 -8.94 -0.77 -14.58
C GLU A 74 -9.24 0.57 -13.91
N ARG A 75 -9.95 0.54 -12.77
CA ARG A 75 -10.23 1.78 -12.02
C ARG A 75 -8.95 2.45 -11.51
N LEU A 76 -7.96 1.68 -11.04
CA LEU A 76 -6.74 2.25 -10.48
C LEU A 76 -5.81 2.81 -11.57
N ARG A 77 -5.77 2.19 -12.74
CA ARG A 77 -5.05 2.74 -13.90
C ARG A 77 -5.54 4.15 -14.25
N ARG A 78 -6.86 4.36 -14.29
CA ARG A 78 -7.45 5.70 -14.51
C ARG A 78 -7.06 6.70 -13.42
N LEU A 79 -7.14 6.28 -12.15
CA LEU A 79 -6.73 7.15 -11.04
C LEU A 79 -5.23 7.51 -11.09
N ALA A 80 -4.39 6.59 -11.56
CA ALA A 80 -2.97 6.86 -11.76
C ALA A 80 -2.75 7.90 -12.87
N GLU A 81 -3.45 7.76 -14.00
CA GLU A 81 -3.42 8.74 -15.10
C GLU A 81 -3.82 10.14 -14.61
N ASP A 82 -4.95 10.25 -13.90
CA ASP A 82 -5.45 11.51 -13.33
C ASP A 82 -4.44 12.13 -12.35
N ALA A 83 -3.75 11.30 -11.58
CA ALA A 83 -2.74 11.71 -10.61
C ALA A 83 -1.33 11.94 -11.23
N LYS A 84 -1.18 11.75 -12.54
CA LYS A 84 0.13 11.79 -13.26
C LYS A 84 1.14 10.78 -12.72
N LEU A 85 0.66 9.65 -12.22
CA LEU A 85 1.44 8.49 -11.84
C LEU A 85 1.47 7.49 -13.02
N ASP A 86 2.60 6.83 -13.25
CA ASP A 86 2.70 5.79 -14.28
C ASP A 86 1.66 4.67 -14.02
N PRO A 87 0.71 4.44 -14.94
CA PRO A 87 -0.32 3.41 -14.77
C PRO A 87 0.27 2.00 -14.67
N ALA A 88 1.40 1.73 -15.34
CA ALA A 88 2.05 0.44 -15.27
C ALA A 88 2.67 0.19 -13.88
N PHE A 89 3.24 1.22 -13.27
CA PHE A 89 3.68 1.17 -11.87
C PHE A 89 2.51 0.96 -10.90
N ALA A 90 1.42 1.72 -11.05
CA ALA A 90 0.24 1.60 -10.20
C ALA A 90 -0.38 0.18 -10.27
N GLU A 91 -0.43 -0.40 -11.47
CA GLU A 91 -0.91 -1.77 -11.67
C GLU A 91 -0.01 -2.80 -10.99
N LYS A 92 1.31 -2.70 -11.13
CA LYS A 92 2.26 -3.61 -10.44
C LYS A 92 2.10 -3.54 -8.93
N PHE A 93 2.00 -2.33 -8.38
CA PHE A 93 1.79 -2.13 -6.95
C PHE A 93 0.45 -2.74 -6.50
N LEU A 94 -0.63 -2.54 -7.25
CA LEU A 94 -1.93 -3.12 -6.91
C LEU A 94 -1.93 -4.64 -6.98
N ASN A 95 -1.32 -5.23 -8.01
CA ASN A 95 -1.21 -6.68 -8.14
C ASN A 95 -0.48 -7.29 -6.94
N PHE A 96 0.57 -6.64 -6.45
CA PHE A 96 1.24 -7.04 -5.21
C PHE A 96 0.28 -7.03 -4.01
N ILE A 97 -0.46 -5.94 -3.81
CA ILE A 97 -1.42 -5.81 -2.70
C ILE A 97 -2.56 -6.84 -2.81
N ILE A 98 -3.10 -7.07 -4.01
CA ILE A 98 -4.16 -8.08 -4.24
C ILE A 98 -3.63 -9.48 -3.91
N GLY A 99 -2.41 -9.81 -4.34
CA GLY A 99 -1.78 -11.10 -4.02
C GLY A 99 -1.73 -11.36 -2.52
N GLU A 100 -1.31 -10.37 -1.73
CA GLU A 100 -1.30 -10.47 -0.26
C GLU A 100 -2.70 -10.63 0.34
N VAL A 101 -3.70 -9.92 -0.19
CA VAL A 101 -5.10 -10.06 0.26
C VAL A 101 -5.63 -11.46 -0.01
N VAL A 102 -5.41 -12.01 -1.21
CA VAL A 102 -5.86 -13.37 -1.57
C VAL A 102 -5.17 -14.41 -0.69
N ARG A 103 -3.87 -14.24 -0.40
CA ARG A 103 -3.14 -15.11 0.54
C ARG A 103 -3.79 -15.07 1.93
N HIS A 104 -4.15 -13.91 2.44
CA HIS A 104 -4.85 -13.78 3.72
C HIS A 104 -6.24 -14.41 3.71
N HIS A 105 -7.02 -14.24 2.64
CA HIS A 105 -8.34 -14.87 2.53
C HIS A 105 -8.26 -16.40 2.55
N ARG A 106 -7.26 -16.98 1.86
CA ARG A 106 -7.02 -18.43 1.92
C ARG A 106 -6.75 -18.89 3.36
N ALA A 107 -5.83 -18.22 4.04
CA ALA A 107 -5.52 -18.55 5.45
C ALA A 107 -6.74 -18.40 6.39
N ILE A 108 -7.64 -17.44 6.14
CA ILE A 108 -8.89 -17.29 6.91
C ILE A 108 -9.85 -18.45 6.62
N ALA A 109 -9.99 -18.83 5.34
CA ALA A 109 -10.84 -19.94 4.94
C ALA A 109 -10.38 -21.26 5.57
N ASP A 110 -9.07 -21.55 5.53
CA ASP A 110 -8.48 -22.77 6.10
C ASP A 110 -8.78 -22.87 7.62
N ARG A 111 -8.52 -21.79 8.38
CA ARG A 111 -8.84 -21.76 9.83
C ARG A 111 -10.32 -21.89 10.14
N THR A 112 -11.19 -21.38 9.27
CA THR A 112 -12.65 -21.49 9.46
C THR A 112 -13.10 -22.93 9.29
N GLN A 113 -12.52 -23.67 8.34
CA GLN A 113 -12.83 -25.09 8.11
C GLN A 113 -12.34 -25.98 9.26
N GLU A 114 -11.17 -25.69 9.84
CA GLU A 114 -10.64 -26.39 11.02
C GLU A 114 -11.52 -26.20 12.26
N GLY A 115 -12.12 -25.02 12.44
CA GLY A 115 -12.99 -24.71 13.58
C GLY A 115 -14.41 -25.30 13.50
N THR A 116 -14.86 -25.73 12.32
CA THR A 116 -16.19 -26.34 12.11
C THR A 116 -16.22 -27.86 12.27
N GLY A 117 -15.08 -28.49 12.58
CA GLY A 117 -14.97 -29.93 12.83
C GLY A 117 -15.38 -30.32 14.26
N GLU A 118 -16.64 -30.13 14.64
CA GLU A 118 -17.19 -30.74 15.85
C GLU A 118 -17.49 -32.23 15.58
N PRO A 119 -17.07 -33.19 16.45
CA PRO A 119 -17.23 -34.60 16.18
C PRO A 119 -18.71 -34.98 16.14
N ALA A 120 -19.12 -35.67 15.07
CA ALA A 120 -20.46 -36.25 14.95
C ALA A 120 -20.75 -37.12 16.19
N GLU A 121 -21.79 -36.74 16.92
CA GLU A 121 -22.30 -37.46 18.08
C GLU A 121 -22.56 -38.93 17.69
N PRO A 122 -22.03 -39.92 18.44
CA PRO A 122 -22.29 -41.31 18.11
C PRO A 122 -23.77 -41.60 18.35
N ALA A 123 -24.48 -41.99 17.29
CA ALA A 123 -25.87 -42.43 17.38
C ALA A 123 -25.97 -43.56 18.41
N ALA A 124 -26.67 -43.28 19.51
CA ALA A 124 -26.99 -44.27 20.53
C ALA A 124 -27.88 -45.37 19.91
N GLY A 125 -27.55 -46.61 20.27
CA GLY A 125 -28.14 -47.85 19.74
C GLY A 125 -29.58 -48.12 20.17
#